data_AF-X0XR69-F1
#
_entry.id   AF-X0XR69-F1
#
_cell.length_a   1.000
_cell.length_b   1.000
_cell.length_c   1.000
_cell.angle_alpha   90.00
_cell.angle_beta   90.00
_cell.angle_gamma   90.00
#
_symmetry.space_group_name_H-M   'P 1'
#
loop_
_entity.id
_entity.type
_entity.pdbx_description
1 polymer ?
#
loop_
_entity_poly.entity_id
_entity_poly.type
_entity_poly.pdbx_seq_one_letter_code
_entity_poly.pdbx_strand_id
1 'polypeptide(L)'
;MAYQKLQGYRAWNVNKSDNTDIPNIGIAGPSGTTTSAATKQLIDSTANFTAETVQTGMIVVNTTDGTQTTVLSIESTTILNVTDDIMANAEAYQIYDGHQEGAVLYIGTAGNLKVTTVGGDDITFQGINTGAFFPVNVVKVWATGTSADNIIALW
;
A
#
# COMPACT_ATOMS: atom_id res chain seq x y z
N MET A 1 8.90 28.86 7.03
CA MET A 1 9.76 27.84 7.67
C MET A 1 9.08 26.50 7.47
N ALA A 2 9.68 25.59 6.71
CA ALA A 2 9.11 24.26 6.52
C ALA A 2 9.31 23.46 7.82
N TYR A 3 8.22 23.07 8.48
CA TYR A 3 8.26 22.23 9.67
C TYR A 3 8.57 20.79 9.22
N GLN A 4 9.76 20.29 9.56
CA GLN A 4 10.10 18.90 9.30
C GLN A 4 9.40 18.03 10.35
N LYS A 5 8.39 17.26 9.92
CA LYS A 5 7.72 16.26 10.77
C LYS A 5 8.73 15.14 11.06
N LEU A 6 9.38 15.19 12.22
CA LEU A 6 10.42 14.23 12.65
C LEU A 6 9.94 13.22 13.71
N GLN A 7 8.66 13.23 14.08
CA GLN A 7 8.10 12.30 15.06
C GLN A 7 7.14 11.34 14.37
N GLY A 8 7.71 10.47 13.54
CA GLY A 8 6.96 9.34 13.00
C GLY A 8 6.63 8.36 14.12
N TYR A 9 5.36 8.21 14.50
CA TYR A 9 4.90 7.22 15.48
C TYR A 9 4.53 5.89 14.81
N ARG A 10 4.38 5.88 13.48
CA ARG A 10 4.19 4.68 12.66
C ARG A 10 5.12 4.67 11.46
N ALA A 11 5.49 3.46 11.05
CA ALA A 11 6.35 3.21 9.90
C ALA A 11 5.83 2.03 9.08
N TRP A 12 6.04 2.07 7.76
CA TRP A 12 5.68 0.98 6.86
C TRP A 12 6.67 0.87 5.69
N ASN A 13 7.02 -0.34 5.31
CA ASN A 13 7.87 -0.58 4.14
C ASN A 13 7.03 -0.39 2.88
N VAL A 14 7.43 0.56 2.04
CA VAL A 14 6.63 0.95 0.89
C VAL A 14 6.70 -0.10 -0.21
N ASN A 15 5.56 -0.71 -0.50
CA ASN A 15 5.35 -1.44 -1.75
C ASN A 15 5.02 -0.42 -2.85
N LYS A 16 5.98 -0.22 -3.77
CA LYS A 16 5.79 0.66 -4.94
C LYS A 16 4.61 0.14 -5.77
N SER A 17 3.68 1.01 -6.14
CA SER A 17 2.43 0.61 -6.80
C SER A 17 1.99 1.64 -7.81
N ASP A 18 1.57 1.19 -9.00
CA ASP A 18 0.87 2.05 -9.96
C ASP A 18 -0.65 2.03 -9.74
N ASN A 19 -1.15 1.07 -8.96
CA ASN A 19 -2.57 0.77 -8.80
C ASN A 19 -3.17 1.36 -7.52
N THR A 20 -2.36 1.53 -6.49
CA THR A 20 -2.82 1.90 -5.14
C THR A 20 -1.95 2.99 -4.53
N ASP A 21 -2.52 3.71 -3.57
CA ASP A 21 -1.78 4.59 -2.68
C ASP A 21 -1.02 3.76 -1.62
N ILE A 22 -0.20 4.43 -0.80
CA ILE A 22 0.36 3.82 0.40
C ILE A 22 -0.80 3.54 1.38
N PRO A 23 -0.98 2.31 1.89
CA PRO A 23 -2.07 1.95 2.77
C PRO A 23 -2.00 2.70 4.11
N ASN A 24 -3.17 2.99 4.67
CA ASN A 24 -3.29 3.52 6.01
C ASN A 24 -3.20 2.40 7.04
N ILE A 25 -1.98 2.13 7.48
CA ILE A 25 -1.71 1.16 8.57
C ILE A 25 -2.24 1.61 9.94
N GLY A 26 -2.81 2.83 10.01
CA GLY A 26 -3.66 3.36 11.08
C GLY A 26 -4.77 2.40 11.49
N ILE A 27 -5.45 1.90 10.46
CA ILE A 27 -6.72 1.19 10.51
C ILE A 27 -6.52 -0.13 9.75
N ALA A 28 -6.21 -1.18 10.50
CA ALA A 28 -6.05 -2.52 9.96
C ALA A 28 -7.41 -3.23 9.90
N GLY A 29 -7.71 -3.79 8.73
CA GLY A 29 -8.77 -4.78 8.53
C GLY A 29 -8.27 -6.21 8.78
N PRO A 30 -9.01 -7.22 8.29
CA PRO A 30 -8.63 -8.61 8.49
C PRO A 30 -7.34 -8.99 7.74
N SER A 31 -6.73 -10.07 8.22
CA SER A 31 -5.52 -10.67 7.68
C SER A 31 -5.75 -12.16 7.49
N GLY A 32 -5.07 -12.79 6.54
CA GLY A 32 -5.22 -14.23 6.37
C GLY A 32 -4.32 -14.81 5.31
N THR A 33 -4.70 -15.98 4.83
CA THR A 33 -4.00 -16.68 3.75
C THR A 33 -5.04 -17.23 2.79
N THR A 34 -4.88 -16.95 1.51
CA THR A 34 -5.82 -17.46 0.51
C THR A 34 -5.82 -18.97 0.50
N THR A 35 -7.03 -19.53 0.40
CA THR A 35 -7.26 -20.98 0.35
C THR A 35 -7.53 -21.47 -1.06
N SER A 36 -7.65 -20.55 -2.02
CA SER A 36 -7.84 -20.83 -3.43
C SER A 36 -7.37 -19.65 -4.29
N ALA A 37 -7.35 -19.84 -5.60
CA ALA A 37 -7.02 -18.81 -6.57
C ALA A 37 -8.12 -18.71 -7.62
N ALA A 38 -8.52 -17.49 -7.94
CA ALA A 38 -9.33 -17.16 -9.10
C ALA A 38 -8.97 -15.75 -9.56
N THR A 39 -9.18 -15.46 -10.84
CA THR A 39 -8.81 -14.17 -11.41
C THR A 39 -9.53 -13.04 -10.71
N LYS A 40 -8.79 -12.05 -10.22
CA LYS A 40 -9.31 -10.84 -9.56
C LYS A 40 -10.16 -11.15 -8.31
N GLN A 41 -9.85 -12.25 -7.63
CA GLN A 41 -10.50 -12.61 -6.38
C GLN A 41 -9.49 -12.91 -5.29
N LEU A 42 -9.82 -12.48 -4.08
CA LEU A 42 -9.22 -12.99 -2.86
C LEU A 42 -10.20 -13.98 -2.25
N ILE A 43 -9.79 -15.25 -2.18
CA ILE A 43 -10.60 -16.35 -1.67
C ILE A 43 -9.95 -16.93 -0.41
N ASP A 44 -10.59 -16.72 0.74
CA ASP A 44 -10.18 -17.27 2.02
C ASP A 44 -11.40 -17.91 2.71
N SER A 45 -11.49 -19.24 2.61
CA SER A 45 -12.59 -20.03 3.17
C SER A 45 -12.63 -20.02 4.70
N THR A 46 -11.60 -19.49 5.37
CA THR A 46 -11.55 -19.34 6.82
C THR A 46 -11.93 -17.94 7.30
N ALA A 47 -12.02 -16.97 6.39
CA ALA A 47 -12.35 -15.57 6.70
C ALA A 47 -13.86 -15.29 6.79
N ASN A 48 -14.20 -14.12 7.33
CA ASN A 48 -15.57 -13.58 7.35
C ASN A 48 -15.61 -12.08 6.98
N PHE A 49 -15.34 -11.76 5.72
CA PHE A 49 -15.23 -10.39 5.21
C PHE A 49 -16.49 -9.52 5.36
N THR A 50 -17.66 -10.11 5.61
CA THR A 50 -18.90 -9.35 5.84
C THR A 50 -19.10 -8.95 7.30
N ALA A 51 -18.50 -9.68 8.24
CA ALA A 51 -18.56 -9.37 9.66
C ALA A 51 -17.35 -8.55 10.12
N GLU A 52 -16.21 -8.79 9.49
CA GLU A 52 -15.02 -7.94 9.57
C GLU A 52 -15.30 -6.64 8.81
N THR A 53 -14.82 -5.49 9.29
CA THR A 53 -15.17 -4.13 8.78
C THR A 53 -14.62 -3.82 7.38
N VAL A 54 -14.52 -4.82 6.51
CA VAL A 54 -14.09 -4.68 5.12
C VAL A 54 -15.09 -3.82 4.37
N GLN A 55 -14.56 -2.87 3.63
CA GLN A 55 -15.33 -1.98 2.79
C GLN A 55 -14.66 -1.89 1.42
N THR A 56 -15.45 -1.53 0.41
CA THR A 56 -14.93 -1.19 -0.92
C THR A 56 -13.94 -0.03 -0.81
N GLY A 57 -12.85 -0.09 -1.57
CA GLY A 57 -11.80 0.92 -1.56
C GLY A 57 -10.69 0.68 -0.52
N MET A 58 -10.86 -0.27 0.40
CA MET A 58 -9.75 -0.74 1.23
C MET A 58 -8.63 -1.34 0.36
N ILE A 59 -7.39 -1.23 0.82
CA ILE A 59 -6.22 -1.77 0.13
C ILE A 59 -5.92 -3.16 0.68
N VAL A 60 -5.86 -4.12 -0.22
CA VAL A 60 -5.39 -5.48 0.04
C VAL A 60 -3.92 -5.53 -0.31
N VAL A 61 -3.08 -5.84 0.67
CA VAL A 61 -1.64 -6.04 0.51
C VAL A 61 -1.37 -7.53 0.47
N ASN A 62 -0.83 -8.02 -0.64
CA ASN A 62 -0.24 -9.34 -0.70
C ASN A 62 1.13 -9.29 -0.03
N THR A 63 1.21 -9.85 1.16
CA THR A 63 2.43 -9.84 1.98
C THR A 63 3.43 -10.92 1.56
N THR A 64 3.03 -11.85 0.69
CA THR A 64 3.92 -12.88 0.15
C THR A 64 4.87 -12.31 -0.91
N ASP A 65 4.38 -11.44 -1.79
CA ASP A 65 5.17 -10.93 -2.94
C ASP A 65 5.30 -9.39 -3.00
N GLY A 66 4.61 -8.67 -2.12
CA GLY A 66 4.66 -7.21 -2.05
C GLY A 66 3.76 -6.49 -3.05
N THR A 67 2.85 -7.20 -3.73
CA THR A 67 1.84 -6.58 -4.60
C THR A 67 0.65 -6.04 -3.81
N GLN A 68 -0.13 -5.13 -4.41
CA GLN A 68 -1.27 -4.48 -3.76
C GLN A 68 -2.40 -4.24 -4.74
N THR A 69 -3.64 -4.29 -4.24
CA THR A 69 -4.87 -4.05 -5.00
C THR A 69 -5.91 -3.39 -4.10
N THR A 70 -7.05 -3.01 -4.66
CA THR A 70 -8.18 -2.46 -3.91
C THR A 70 -9.35 -3.44 -3.88
N VAL A 71 -10.10 -3.43 -2.78
CA VAL A 71 -11.37 -4.16 -2.66
C VAL A 71 -12.39 -3.49 -3.57
N LEU A 72 -12.84 -4.20 -4.61
CA LEU A 72 -13.84 -3.72 -5.55
C LEU A 72 -15.27 -3.98 -5.04
N SER A 73 -15.52 -5.19 -4.55
CA SER A 73 -16.79 -5.56 -3.92
C SER A 73 -16.64 -6.79 -3.01
N ILE A 74 -17.59 -6.95 -2.10
CA ILE A 74 -17.67 -8.12 -1.22
C ILE A 74 -18.67 -9.08 -1.88
N GLU A 75 -18.19 -10.22 -2.35
CA GLU A 75 -19.04 -11.21 -3.03
C GLU A 75 -19.74 -12.13 -2.01
N SER A 76 -19.00 -12.55 -0.98
CA SER A 76 -19.52 -13.38 0.10
C SER A 76 -18.70 -13.19 1.37
N THR A 77 -19.03 -13.97 2.42
CA THR A 77 -18.26 -14.00 3.67
C THR A 77 -16.79 -14.37 3.44
N THR A 78 -16.45 -15.12 2.39
CA THR A 78 -15.11 -15.68 2.17
C THR A 78 -14.46 -15.23 0.86
N ILE A 79 -15.13 -14.36 0.09
CA ILE A 79 -14.66 -13.93 -1.23
C ILE A 79 -14.78 -12.42 -1.37
N LEU A 80 -13.66 -11.79 -1.71
CA LEU A 80 -13.61 -10.41 -2.18
C LEU A 80 -13.28 -10.39 -3.66
N ASN A 81 -14.01 -9.55 -4.41
CA ASN A 81 -13.59 -9.14 -5.75
C ASN A 81 -12.61 -7.98 -5.61
N VAL A 82 -11.46 -8.07 -6.27
CA VAL A 82 -10.40 -7.06 -6.23
C VAL A 82 -10.16 -6.45 -7.62
N THR A 83 -9.62 -5.24 -7.67
CA THR A 83 -9.44 -4.51 -8.95
C THR A 83 -8.40 -5.17 -9.85
N ASP A 84 -7.26 -5.53 -9.27
CA ASP A 84 -6.12 -6.17 -9.92
C ASP A 84 -5.94 -7.62 -9.46
N ASP A 85 -5.48 -8.47 -10.38
CA ASP A 85 -5.27 -9.90 -10.14
C ASP A 85 -3.90 -10.12 -9.49
N ILE A 86 -3.89 -10.15 -8.15
CA ILE A 86 -2.65 -10.20 -7.36
C ILE A 86 -2.57 -11.39 -6.39
N MET A 87 -3.60 -12.24 -6.34
CA MET A 87 -3.68 -13.33 -5.36
C MET A 87 -3.62 -14.70 -6.05
N ALA A 88 -2.67 -15.53 -5.64
CA ALA A 88 -2.63 -16.95 -5.92
C ALA A 88 -3.12 -17.76 -4.70
N ASN A 89 -3.03 -19.09 -4.78
CA ASN A 89 -3.36 -19.97 -3.66
C ASN A 89 -2.21 -19.96 -2.63
N ALA A 90 -2.57 -20.00 -1.34
CA ALA A 90 -1.63 -20.00 -0.22
C ALA A 90 -0.76 -18.73 -0.11
N GLU A 91 -1.32 -17.57 -0.47
CA GLU A 91 -0.66 -16.28 -0.31
C GLU A 91 -1.23 -15.51 0.88
N ALA A 92 -0.33 -14.95 1.70
CA ALA A 92 -0.70 -14.22 2.89
C ALA A 92 -1.07 -12.78 2.53
N TYR A 93 -2.14 -12.28 3.14
CA TYR A 93 -2.62 -10.92 2.90
C TYR A 93 -2.93 -10.17 4.19
N GLN A 94 -2.92 -8.85 4.08
CA GLN A 94 -3.41 -7.92 5.08
C GLN A 94 -4.24 -6.84 4.41
N ILE A 95 -5.40 -6.52 4.97
CA ILE A 95 -6.25 -5.44 4.48
C ILE A 95 -6.05 -4.20 5.35
N TYR A 96 -5.94 -3.03 4.73
CA TYR A 96 -5.83 -1.73 5.38
C TYR A 96 -6.82 -0.74 4.79
N ASP A 97 -7.09 0.33 5.52
CA ASP A 97 -7.83 1.44 4.95
C ASP A 97 -7.08 2.07 3.75
N GLY A 98 -7.84 2.48 2.75
CA GLY A 98 -7.31 3.03 1.50
C GLY A 98 -7.04 4.53 1.55
N HIS A 99 -7.51 5.23 2.60
CA HIS A 99 -7.37 6.66 2.73
C HIS A 99 -6.30 7.04 3.75
N GLN A 100 -5.34 7.90 3.36
CA GLN A 100 -4.30 8.37 4.26
C GLN A 100 -4.00 9.87 4.09
N GLU A 101 -3.50 10.46 5.17
CA GLU A 101 -3.15 11.89 5.26
C GLU A 101 -1.76 12.21 4.65
N GLY A 102 -1.09 11.21 4.09
CA GLY A 102 0.25 11.29 3.52
C GLY A 102 1.39 11.03 4.52
N ALA A 103 2.49 10.51 4.00
CA ALA A 103 3.69 10.15 4.75
C ALA A 103 4.90 10.96 4.30
N VAL A 104 5.86 11.18 5.19
CA VAL A 104 7.23 11.51 4.78
C VAL A 104 8.00 10.22 4.54
N LEU A 105 9.01 10.25 3.66
CA LEU A 105 9.71 9.03 3.25
C LEU A 105 11.15 9.00 3.75
N TYR A 106 11.63 7.82 4.13
CA TYR A 106 13.06 7.51 4.20
C TYR A 106 13.46 6.70 2.98
N ILE A 107 14.60 7.02 2.38
CA ILE A 107 15.10 6.40 1.15
C ILE A 107 16.34 5.57 1.45
N GLY A 108 16.20 4.25 1.46
CA GLY A 108 17.32 3.34 1.75
C GLY A 108 18.28 3.12 0.57
N THR A 109 17.80 3.24 -0.66
CA THR A 109 18.61 3.09 -1.89
C THR A 109 18.40 4.28 -2.82
N ALA A 110 19.50 4.87 -3.27
CA ALA A 110 19.49 6.02 -4.16
C ALA A 110 18.81 5.73 -5.51
N GLY A 111 18.17 6.73 -6.08
CA GLY A 111 17.52 6.63 -7.38
C GLY A 111 16.51 7.74 -7.63
N ASN A 112 15.79 7.61 -8.74
CA ASN A 112 14.68 8.51 -9.05
C ASN A 112 13.45 8.08 -8.23
N LEU A 113 12.71 9.05 -7.73
CA LEU A 113 11.54 8.85 -6.90
C LEU A 113 10.34 9.53 -7.55
N LYS A 114 9.42 8.73 -8.10
CA LYS A 114 8.14 9.25 -8.62
C LYS A 114 7.06 9.07 -7.55
N VAL A 115 6.39 10.16 -7.22
CA VAL A 115 5.38 10.21 -6.15
C VAL A 115 4.14 10.96 -6.59
N THR A 116 3.02 10.67 -5.92
CA THR A 116 1.87 11.58 -5.84
C THR A 116 1.92 12.28 -4.49
N THR A 117 1.95 13.61 -4.48
CA THR A 117 1.92 14.39 -3.23
C THR A 117 0.50 14.44 -2.66
N VAL A 118 0.35 14.82 -1.38
CA VAL A 118 -0.98 15.11 -0.81
C VAL A 118 -1.74 16.23 -1.53
N GLY A 119 -1.04 17.07 -2.31
CA GLY A 119 -1.64 18.09 -3.17
C GLY A 119 -2.21 17.55 -4.48
N GLY A 120 -1.99 16.26 -4.79
CA GLY A 120 -2.42 15.62 -6.02
C GLY A 120 -1.42 15.73 -7.19
N ASP A 121 -0.20 16.20 -6.93
CA ASP A 121 0.81 16.36 -7.98
C ASP A 121 1.58 15.06 -8.21
N ASP A 122 1.56 14.56 -9.44
CA ASP A 122 2.44 13.50 -9.92
C ASP A 122 3.76 14.07 -10.40
N ILE A 123 4.85 13.78 -9.69
CA ILE A 123 6.15 14.36 -9.96
C ILE A 123 7.28 13.36 -9.73
N THR A 124 8.35 13.47 -10.51
CA THR A 124 9.57 12.67 -10.36
C THR A 124 10.71 13.54 -9.83
N PHE A 125 11.23 13.17 -8.67
CA PHE A 125 12.45 13.72 -8.11
C PHE A 125 13.64 12.88 -8.57
N GLN A 126 14.61 13.53 -9.21
CA GLN A 126 15.75 12.84 -9.81
C GLN A 126 16.90 12.69 -8.82
N GLY A 127 17.51 11.51 -8.81
CA GLY A 127 18.77 11.26 -8.09
C GLY A 127 18.70 11.47 -6.57
N ILE A 128 17.61 11.06 -5.92
CA ILE A 128 17.53 11.07 -4.45
C ILE A 128 18.63 10.17 -3.88
N ASN A 129 19.39 10.68 -2.90
CA ASN A 129 20.49 9.96 -2.28
C ASN A 129 20.01 8.86 -1.31
N THR A 130 20.86 7.84 -1.10
CA THR A 130 20.71 6.86 -0.02
C THR A 130 20.76 7.54 1.35
N GLY A 131 19.91 7.09 2.27
CA GLY A 131 19.79 7.62 3.63
C GLY A 131 19.03 8.94 3.72
N ALA A 132 18.48 9.44 2.61
CA ALA A 132 17.76 10.70 2.59
C ALA A 132 16.41 10.56 3.30
N PHE A 133 16.12 11.51 4.21
CA PHE A 133 14.76 11.81 4.60
C PHE A 133 14.17 12.77 3.58
N PHE A 134 13.08 12.34 2.94
CA PHE A 134 12.37 13.06 1.91
C PHE A 134 11.18 13.82 2.52
N PRO A 135 11.29 15.15 2.71
CA PRO A 135 10.38 15.92 3.55
C PRO A 135 9.18 16.45 2.75
N VAL A 136 8.58 15.60 1.91
CA VAL A 136 7.35 15.89 1.18
C VAL A 136 6.29 14.91 1.66
N ASN A 137 5.08 15.41 1.95
CA ASN A 137 3.96 14.53 2.26
C ASN A 137 3.47 13.87 0.98
N VAL A 138 3.61 12.55 0.94
CA VAL A 138 3.37 11.71 -0.22
C VAL A 138 2.22 10.75 0.08
N VAL A 139 1.29 10.62 -0.86
CA VAL A 139 0.22 9.61 -0.80
C VAL A 139 0.55 8.35 -1.60
N LYS A 140 1.46 8.43 -2.57
CA LYS A 140 1.80 7.28 -3.42
C LYS A 140 3.25 7.31 -3.85
N VAL A 141 3.88 6.13 -3.88
CA VAL A 141 5.15 5.91 -4.58
C VAL A 141 4.86 4.99 -5.77
N TRP A 142 5.09 5.51 -6.97
CA TRP A 142 4.80 4.79 -8.21
C TRP A 142 5.80 3.66 -8.42
N ALA A 143 5.34 2.52 -8.95
CA ALA A 143 6.22 1.44 -9.39
C ALA A 143 6.96 1.84 -10.67
N THR A 144 6.24 2.41 -11.62
CA THR A 144 6.82 2.98 -12.83
C THR A 144 7.51 4.32 -12.54
N GLY A 145 8.72 4.49 -13.08
CA GLY A 145 9.48 5.73 -12.95
C GLY A 145 10.21 5.93 -11.61
N THR A 146 10.10 4.99 -10.68
CA THR A 146 10.86 4.99 -9.42
C THR A 146 11.96 3.94 -9.46
N SER A 147 13.22 4.38 -9.40
CA SER A 147 14.39 3.50 -9.23
C SER A 147 14.97 3.53 -7.81
N ALA A 148 14.55 4.48 -6.97
CA ALA A 148 14.81 4.44 -5.54
C ALA A 148 14.17 3.18 -4.92
N ASP A 149 14.80 2.68 -3.85
CA ASP A 149 14.36 1.44 -3.19
C ASP A 149 14.58 1.50 -1.68
N ASN A 150 14.15 0.44 -0.97
CA ASN A 150 14.17 0.34 0.49
C ASN A 150 13.50 1.58 1.13
N ILE A 151 12.32 1.92 0.62
CA ILE A 151 11.58 3.12 0.99
C ILE A 151 10.71 2.82 2.21
N ILE A 152 10.75 3.70 3.21
CA ILE A 152 9.92 3.59 4.41
C ILE A 152 9.03 4.82 4.48
N ALA A 153 7.71 4.62 4.60
CA ALA A 153 6.74 5.66 4.90
C ALA A 153 6.69 5.88 6.42
N LEU A 154 6.69 7.14 6.84
CA LEU A 154 6.71 7.58 8.23
C LEU A 154 5.57 8.58 8.48
N TRP A 155 4.74 8.32 9.49
CA TRP A 155 3.62 9.18 9.91
C TRP A 155 3.74 9.65 11.34
#